data_AF-A0A239RGN8-F1
#
_entry.id   AF-A0A239RGN8-F1
#
_cell.length_a   1.000
_cell.length_b   1.000
_cell.length_c   1.000
_cell.angle_alpha   90.00
_cell.angle_beta   90.00
_cell.angle_gamma   90.00
#
_symmetry.space_group_name_H-M   'P 1'
#
loop_
_entity.id
_entity.type
_entity.pdbx_description
1 polymer ?
#
loop_
_entity_poly.entity_id
_entity_poly.type
_entity_poly.pdbx_seq_one_letter_code
_entity_poly.pdbx_strand_id
1 'polypeptide(L)' 'MVNSVKYFNEVCIKNFLELSAEFAENPNDIASYVKKVTDQLTKLGQEIIKETLEEFDSIIKDSLERK' A
#
# COMPACT_ATOMS: atom_id res chain seq x y z
N MET A 1 -6.04 -9.64 -5.39
CA MET A 1 -5.61 -8.92 -4.16
C MET A 1 -4.60 -9.71 -3.31
N VAL A 2 -4.04 -10.82 -3.79
CA VAL A 2 -3.04 -11.60 -3.06
C VAL A 2 -1.73 -10.82 -2.89
N ASN A 3 -1.30 -10.09 -3.92
CA ASN A 3 -0.01 -9.39 -3.91
C ASN A 3 -0.04 -8.19 -2.96
N SER A 4 -1.13 -7.42 -2.99
CA SER A 4 -1.32 -6.24 -2.14
C SER A 4 -1.43 -6.62 -0.66
N VAL A 5 -2.11 -7.73 -0.34
CA VAL A 5 -2.18 -8.26 1.03
C VAL A 5 -0.81 -8.73 1.52
N LYS A 6 -0.04 -9.40 0.64
CA LYS A 6 1.33 -9.80 0.96
C LYS A 6 2.24 -8.59 1.22
N TYR A 7 2.18 -7.58 0.35
CA TYR A 7 2.92 -6.33 0.51
C TYR A 7 2.57 -5.63 1.83
N PHE A 8 1.29 -5.57 2.18
CA PHE A 8 0.86 -5.03 3.46
C PHE A 8 1.51 -5.76 4.64
N ASN A 9 1.44 -7.08 4.66
CA ASN A 9 1.94 -7.89 5.78
C ASN A 9 3.47 -7.86 5.89
N GLU A 10 4.18 -7.99 4.78
CA GLU A 10 5.64 -8.16 4.79
C GLU A 10 6.41 -6.83 4.82
N VAL A 11 5.83 -5.76 4.26
CA VAL A 11 6.51 -4.47 4.09
C VAL A 11 5.85 -3.38 4.93
N CYS A 12 4.54 -3.15 4.76
CA CYS A 12 3.89 -2.01 5.41
C CYS A 12 3.88 -2.12 6.93
N ILE A 13 3.55 -3.29 7.51
CA ILE A 13 3.53 -3.48 8.97
C ILE A 13 4.90 -3.14 9.57
N LYS A 14 5.98 -3.69 8.99
CA LYS A 14 7.34 -3.41 9.44
C LYS A 14 7.65 -1.91 9.40
N ASN A 15 7.37 -1.26 8.27
CA ASN A 15 7.63 0.17 8.11
C ASN A 15 6.83 1.02 9.11
N PHE A 16 5.57 0.68 9.37
CA PHE A 16 4.77 1.42 10.36
C PHE A 16 5.30 1.26 11.78
N LEU A 17 5.80 0.08 12.15
CA LEU A 17 6.44 -0.14 13.45
C LEU A 17 7.71 0.69 13.60
N GLU A 18 8.56 0.73 12.56
CA GLU A 18 9.77 1.55 12.54
C GLU A 18 9.43 3.05 12.65
N LEU A 19 8.46 3.53 11.89
CA LEU A 19 7.99 4.92 11.97
C LEU A 19 7.45 5.28 13.36
N SER A 20 6.73 4.35 14.00
CA SER A 20 6.19 4.54 15.35
C SER A 20 7.32 4.62 16.38
N ALA A 21 8.37 3.81 16.23
CA ALA A 21 9.55 3.85 17.09
C ALA A 21 10.33 5.16 16.90
N GLU A 22 10.58 5.58 15.65
CA GLU A 22 11.24 6.86 15.34
C GLU A 22 10.47 8.05 15.94
N PHE A 23 9.13 8.04 15.86
CA PHE A 23 8.31 9.08 16.45
C PHE A 23 8.36 9.08 17.99
N ALA A 24 8.44 7.90 18.62
CA ALA A 24 8.59 7.80 20.06
C ALA A 24 9.91 8.41 20.56
N GLU A 25 10.98 8.38 19.76
CA GLU A 25 12.27 9.01 20.08
C GLU A 25 12.21 10.55 19.99
N ASN A 26 11.40 11.09 19.08
CA ASN A 26 11.21 12.54 18.93
C ASN A 26 9.74 12.92 18.68
N PRO A 27 8.89 12.92 19.73
CA PRO A 27 7.44 13.10 19.58
C PRO A 27 7.02 14.51 19.17
N ASN A 28 7.94 15.48 19.18
CA ASN A 28 7.67 16.85 18.79
C ASN A 28 7.56 17.01 17.26
N ASP A 29 8.10 16.06 16.48
CA ASP A 29 8.06 16.10 15.00
C ASP A 29 6.89 15.30 14.43
N ILE A 30 5.68 15.65 14.85
CA ILE A 30 4.44 15.00 14.39
C ILE A 30 4.20 15.21 12.89
N ALA A 31 4.62 16.34 12.33
CA ALA A 31 4.42 16.66 10.92
C ALA A 31 5.19 15.67 10.02
N SER A 32 6.45 15.38 10.37
CA SER A 32 7.25 14.38 9.66
C SER A 32 6.66 12.98 9.79
N TYR A 33 6.23 12.58 11.00
CA TYR A 33 5.59 11.29 11.22
C TYR A 33 4.32 11.11 10.36
N VAL A 34 3.39 12.07 10.40
CA VAL A 34 2.16 12.05 9.60
C VAL A 34 2.47 11.98 8.11
N LYS A 35 3.46 12.74 7.63
CA LYS A 35 3.89 12.69 6.23
C LYS A 35 4.40 11.31 5.83
N LYS A 36 5.31 10.72 6.62
CA LYS A 36 5.87 9.39 6.34
C LYS A 36 4.79 8.28 6.36
N VAL A 37 3.85 8.35 7.30
CA VAL A 37 2.69 7.42 7.34
C VAL A 37 1.82 7.59 6.09
N THR A 38 1.54 8.84 5.69
CA THR A 38 0.77 9.15 4.48
C THR A 38 1.45 8.61 3.23
N ASP A 39 2.77 8.75 3.11
CA ASP A 39 3.55 8.22 1.99
C ASP A 39 3.48 6.69 1.92
N GLN A 40 3.56 6.00 3.06
CA GLN A 40 3.42 4.54 3.14
C GLN A 40 2.01 4.07 2.73
N LEU A 41 0.96 4.73 3.25
CA LEU A 41 -0.42 4.41 2.88
C LEU A 41 -0.71 4.69 1.40
N THR A 42 -0.15 5.76 0.86
CA THR A 42 -0.28 6.11 -0.57
C THR A 42 0.31 5.02 -1.45
N LYS A 43 1.50 4.51 -1.11
CA LYS A 43 2.13 3.39 -1.82
C LYS A 43 1.30 2.11 -1.73
N LEU A 44 0.78 1.77 -0.55
CA LEU A 44 -0.12 0.62 -0.40
C LEU A 44 -1.36 0.76 -1.28
N GLY A 45 -1.99 1.94 -1.29
CA GLY A 45 -3.14 2.21 -2.15
C GLY A 45 -2.81 2.05 -3.65
N GLN A 46 -1.63 2.48 -4.08
CA GLN A 46 -1.16 2.28 -5.45
C GLN A 46 -1.03 0.80 -5.82
N GLU A 47 -0.47 -0.04 -4.95
CA GLU A 47 -0.38 -1.49 -5.19
C GLU A 47 -1.77 -2.14 -5.27
N ILE A 48 -2.71 -1.75 -4.40
CA ILE A 48 -4.09 -2.24 -4.44
C ILE A 48 -4.76 -1.87 -5.76
N ILE A 49 -4.66 -0.60 -6.17
CA ILE A 49 -5.26 -0.11 -7.42
C ILE A 49 -4.64 -0.86 -8.61
N LYS A 50 -3.32 -1.01 -8.64
CA LYS A 50 -2.61 -1.71 -9.70
C LYS A 50 -3.10 -3.15 -9.84
N GLU A 51 -3.12 -3.92 -8.75
CA GLU A 51 -3.56 -5.31 -8.79
C GLU A 51 -5.04 -5.43 -9.21
N THR A 52 -5.89 -4.51 -8.75
CA THR A 52 -7.30 -4.48 -9.15
C THR A 52 -7.45 -4.22 -10.65
N LEU A 53 -6.65 -3.31 -11.21
CA LEU A 53 -6.67 -3.02 -12.64
C LEU A 53 -6.15 -4.19 -13.48
N GLU A 54 -5.15 -4.93 -12.99
CA GLU A 54 -4.64 -6.15 -13.62
C GLU A 54 -5.69 -7.27 -13.62
N GLU A 55 -6.47 -7.41 -12.55
CA GLU A 55 -7.60 -8.33 -12.48
C GLU A 55 -8.70 -7.95 -13.49
N PHE A 56 -9.05 -6.66 -13.57
CA PHE A 56 -10.03 -6.18 -14.55
C PHE A 56 -9.57 -6.39 -16.00
N ASP A 57 -8.30 -6.11 -16.31
CA ASP A 57 -7.75 -6.39 -17.65
C ASP A 57 -7.84 -7.87 -18.00
N SER A 58 -7.58 -8.76 -17.05
CA SER A 58 -7.73 -10.21 -17.25
C SER A 58 -9.17 -10.60 -17.54
N ILE A 59 -10.13 -10.10 -16.77
CA ILE A 59 -11.57 -10.34 -16.98
C ILE A 59 -12.01 -9.82 -18.36
N ILE A 60 -11.57 -8.62 -18.76
CA ILE A 60 -11.89 -8.04 -20.06
C ILE A 60 -11.29 -8.88 -21.19
N LYS A 61 -10.05 -9.37 -21.03
CA LYS A 61 -9.40 -10.23 -22.02
C LYS A 61 -10.14 -11.55 -22.24
N ASP A 62 -10.69 -12.11 -21.18
CA ASP A 62 -11.40 -13.40 -21.20
C ASP A 62 -12.88 -13.27 -21.58
N SER A 63 -13.41 -12.04 -21.65
CA SER A 63 -14.79 -11.77 -22.05
C SER A 63 -15.09 -12.22 -23.49
N LEU A 64 -16.23 -12.89 -23.66
CA LEU A 64 -16.73 -13.29 -24.98
C LEU A 64 -17.17 -12.09 -25.82
N GLU A 65 -17.65 -11.01 -25.19
CA GLU A 65 -18.08 -9.78 -25.87
C GLU A 65 -16.92 -8.99 -26.50
N ARG A 66 -15.67 -9.27 -26.09
CA ARG A 66 -14.47 -8.65 -26.67
C ARG A 66 -14.03 -9.32 -27.98
N LYS A 67 -14.42 -10.58 -28.20
CA LYS A 67 -14.05 -11.36 -29.39
C LYS A 67 -14.97 -11.05 -30.55
#